data_AF-A0A952C874-F1
#
_entry.id   AF-A0A952C874-F1
#
_cell.length_a   1.000
_cell.length_b   1.000
_cell.length_c   1.000
_cell.angle_alpha   90.00
_cell.angle_beta   90.00
_cell.angle_gamma   90.00
#
_symmetry.space_group_name_H-M   'P 1'
#
loop_
_entity.id
_entity.type
_entity.pdbx_description
1 polymer ?
#
loop_
_entity_poly.entity_id
_entity_poly.type
_entity_poly.pdbx_seq_one_letter_code
_entity_poly.pdbx_strand_id
1 'polypeptide(L)' 'MAVVISKHIEIKAGVSIRKYLDEAKKIVDGKILNHITGKYVTIEAEPTEKMLDYSQKLFPPH' A
#
# COMPACT_ATOMS: atom_id res chain seq x y z
N MET A 1 11.38 9.67 14.58
CA MET A 1 10.37 8.59 14.45
C MET A 1 10.37 7.94 13.07
N ALA A 2 10.34 8.73 11.98
CA ALA A 2 10.36 8.21 10.60
C ALA A 2 11.50 7.21 10.31
N VAL A 3 12.72 7.49 10.77
CA VAL A 3 13.91 6.63 10.55
C VAL A 3 13.77 5.25 11.21
N VAL A 4 13.17 5.19 12.40
CA VAL A 4 12.96 3.93 13.13
C VAL A 4 11.91 3.08 12.42
N ILE A 5 10.82 3.71 11.97
CA ILE A 5 9.74 3.05 11.24
C ILE A 5 10.23 2.53 9.90
N SER A 6 10.93 3.37 9.12
CA SER A 6 11.49 2.94 7.82
C SER A 6 12.42 1.75 8.00
N LYS A 7 13.27 1.77 9.04
CA LYS A 7 14.18 0.66 9.30
C LYS A 7 13.46 -0.61 9.74
N HIS A 8 12.40 -0.49 10.55
CA HIS A 8 11.56 -1.62 10.94
C HIS A 8 10.92 -2.29 9.72
N ILE A 9 10.37 -1.49 8.80
CA ILE A 9 9.77 -1.99 7.55
C ILE A 9 10.82 -2.70 6.71
N GLU A 10 12.01 -2.11 6.55
CA GLU A 10 13.08 -2.71 5.77
C GLU A 10 13.52 -4.08 6.30
N ILE A 11 13.67 -4.19 7.62
CA ILE A 11 14.08 -5.43 8.28
C ILE A 11 12.99 -6.50 8.14
N LYS A 12 11.73 -6.16 8.42
CA LYS A 12 10.64 -7.15 8.38
C LYS A 12 10.27 -7.58 6.96
N ALA A 13 10.12 -6.64 6.03
CA ALA A 13 9.72 -6.94 4.66
C ALA A 13 10.89 -7.51 3.82
N GLY A 14 12.14 -7.32 4.26
CA GLY A 14 13.33 -7.79 3.55
C GLY A 14 13.63 -6.99 2.28
N VAL A 15 13.08 -5.78 2.14
CA VAL A 15 13.25 -4.90 0.98
C VAL A 15 13.57 -3.49 1.44
N SER A 16 14.26 -2.69 0.62
CA SER A 16 14.52 -1.28 0.97
C SER A 16 13.23 -0.48 1.05
N ILE A 17 13.21 0.57 1.87
CA ILE A 17 12.03 1.41 2.08
C ILE A 17 11.57 2.04 0.76
N ARG A 18 12.50 2.34 -0.15
CA ARG A 18 12.19 2.89 -1.47
C ARG A 18 11.41 1.89 -2.32
N LYS A 19 11.85 0.63 -2.39
CA LYS A 19 11.16 -0.43 -3.13
C LYS A 19 9.77 -0.70 -2.54
N TYR A 20 9.66 -0.71 -1.21
CA TYR A 20 8.38 -0.85 -0.53
C TYR A 20 7.42 0.29 -0.92
N LEU A 21 7.88 1.54 -0.87
CA LEU A 21 7.07 2.70 -1.22
C LEU A 21 6.66 2.72 -2.70
N ASP A 22 7.55 2.29 -3.60
CA ASP A 22 7.23 2.20 -5.03
C ASP A 22 6.09 1.21 -5.28
N GLU A 23 6.04 0.11 -4.53
CA GLU A 23 4.97 -0.88 -4.66
C GLU A 23 3.69 -0.48 -3.92
N ALA A 24 3.81 0.16 -2.77
CA ALA A 24 2.66 0.70 -2.04
C ALA A 24 1.92 1.79 -2.86
N LYS A 25 2.66 2.63 -3.60
CA LYS A 25 2.05 3.67 -4.46
C LYS A 25 1.21 3.14 -5.61
N LYS A 26 1.36 1.87 -5.98
CA LYS A 26 0.55 1.25 -7.04
C LYS A 26 -0.86 0.88 -6.55
N ILE A 27 -1.05 0.79 -5.24
CA ILE A 27 -2.29 0.34 -4.61
C ILE A 27 -2.88 1.55 -3.88
N VAL A 28 -3.49 2.43 -4.66
CA VAL A 28 -4.11 3.67 -4.18
C VAL A 28 -5.51 3.71 -4.73
N ASP A 29 -6.49 3.88 -3.84
CA ASP A 29 -7.89 3.99 -4.22
C ASP A 29 -8.12 5.21 -5.12
N GLY A 30 -8.87 4.98 -6.20
CA GLY A 30 -9.29 6.02 -7.12
C GLY A 30 -10.61 6.64 -6.69
N LYS A 31 -10.81 7.92 -7.01
CA LYS A 31 -12.13 8.55 -6.97
C LYS A 31 -12.48 9.08 -8.34
N ILE A 32 -13.63 8.68 -8.86
CA ILE A 32 -14.17 9.17 -10.13
C ILE A 32 -15.38 10.05 -9.82
N LEU A 33 -15.36 11.29 -10.31
CA LEU A 33 -16.54 12.15 -10.28
C LEU A 33 -17.50 11.73 -11.40
N ASN A 34 -18.69 11.29 -11.04
CA ASN A 34 -19.76 11.09 -11.99
C ASN A 34 -20.41 12.45 -12.31
N HIS A 35 -20.17 12.97 -13.51
CA HIS A 35 -20.71 14.26 -13.95
C HIS A 35 -22.22 14.25 -14.19
N ILE A 36 -22.85 13.08 -14.35
CA ILE A 36 -24.31 12.95 -14.54
C ILE A 36 -25.03 13.07 -13.19
N THR A 37 -24.50 12.44 -12.14
CA THR A 37 -25.14 12.41 -10.81
C THR A 37 -24.53 13.39 -9.80
N GLY A 38 -23.38 13.98 -10.12
CA GLY A 38 -22.62 14.86 -9.22
C GLY A 38 -21.97 14.14 -8.03
N LYS A 39 -21.91 12.80 -8.05
CA LYS A 39 -21.41 11.99 -6.94
C LYS A 39 -20.03 11.39 -7.25
N TYR A 40 -19.23 11.19 -6.22
CA TYR A 40 -17.98 10.45 -6.34
C TYR A 40 -18.22 8.95 -6.21
N VAL A 41 -17.62 8.17 -7.10
CA VAL A 41 -17.50 6.72 -7.01
C VAL A 41 -16.06 6.40 -6.60
N THR A 42 -15.91 5.67 -5.51
CA THR A 42 -14.59 5.16 -5.07
C THR A 42 -14.32 3.84 -5.78
N ILE A 43 -13.12 3.70 -6.33
CA ILE A 43 -12.60 2.44 -6.88
C ILE A 43 -11.52 1.96 -5.94
N GLU A 44 -11.79 0.85 -5.28
CA GLU A 44 -10.84 0.22 -4.37
C GLU A 44 -9.74 -0.47 -5.18
N ALA A 45 -8.48 -0.18 -4.84
CA ALA A 45 -7.34 -0.81 -5.48
C ALA A 45 -7.05 -2.17 -4.85
N GLU A 46 -6.99 -3.22 -5.67
CA GLU A 46 -6.57 -4.54 -5.18
C GLU A 46 -5.06 -4.57 -4.93
N PRO A 47 -4.61 -5.18 -3.81
CA PRO A 47 -3.20 -5.31 -3.51
C PRO A 47 -2.52 -6.28 -4.49
N THR A 48 -1.34 -5.90 -4.97
CA THR A 48 -0.51 -6.80 -5.79
C THR A 48 0.03 -7.96 -4.96
N GLU A 49 0.39 -9.07 -5.60
CA GLU A 49 1.00 -10.24 -4.94
C GLU A 49 2.22 -9.86 -4.08
N LYS A 50 3.03 -8.89 -4.56
CA LYS A 50 4.19 -8.38 -3.81
C LYS A 50 3.80 -7.63 -2.55
N MET A 51 2.77 -6.79 -2.60
CA MET A 51 2.31 -6.11 -1.39
C MET A 51 1.61 -7.06 -0.41
N LEU A 52 0.95 -8.10 -0.91
CA LEU A 52 0.42 -9.16 -0.04
C LEU A 52 1.54 -9.86 0.72
N ASP A 53 2.62 -10.25 0.04
CA ASP A 53 3.82 -10.83 0.69
C ASP A 53 4.44 -9.88 1.72
N TYR A 54 4.61 -8.60 1.38
CA TYR A 54 5.15 -7.62 2.33
C TYR A 54 4.22 -7.43 3.54
N SER A 55 2.91 -7.39 3.31
CA SER A 55 1.90 -7.24 4.37
C SER A 55 1.94 -8.44 5.33
N GLN A 56 1.98 -9.67 4.81
CA GLN A 56 2.09 -10.88 5.61
C GLN A 56 3.36 -10.90 6.49
N LYS A 57 4.49 -10.41 5.96
CA LYS A 57 5.74 -10.31 6.73
C LYS A 57 5.69 -9.23 7.81
N LEU A 58 5.05 -8.10 7.52
CA LEU A 58 4.91 -6.97 8.45
C LEU A 58 3.91 -7.29 9.57
N PHE A 59 2.78 -7.87 9.20
CA PHE A 59 1.61 -8.14 10.02
C PHE A 59 1.18 -9.62 9.84
N PRO A 60 1.89 -10.57 10.48
CA PRO A 60 1.53 -11.97 10.39
C PRO A 60 0.12 -12.21 10.97
N PRO A 61 -0.71 -13.06 10.35
CA PRO A 61 -1.98 -13.46 10.94
C PRO A 61 -1.71 -14.22 12.24
N HIS A 62 -2.49 -13.91 13.28
CA HIS A 62 -2.41 -14.56 14.59
C HIS A 62 -2.68 -16.07 14.50
#